data_AF-A0A7Z9VGA6-F1
#
_entry.id   AF-A0A7Z9VGA6-F1
#
_cell.length_a   1.000
_cell.length_b   1.000
_cell.length_c   1.000
_cell.angle_alpha   90.00
_cell.angle_beta   90.00
_cell.angle_gamma   90.00
#
_symmetry.space_group_name_H-M   'P 1'
#
loop_
_entity.id
_entity.type
_entity.pdbx_description
1 polymer ?
#
loop_
_entity_poly.entity_id
_entity_poly.type
_entity_poly.pdbx_seq_one_letter_code
_entity_poly.pdbx_strand_id
1 'polypeptide(L)'
;MTGYAGNPPLANWPGGARVAVQFVLNYEEGGESCVLHGDGASETFLSEIIGATPYEGARHLSMESIYEYGARAGVWRILDLFRDRQVPLTVFAVAMAAERNPGVIERMLTDEHEIASHGLRWINYHGVAEETERAHMQEAMEILTRLCGEAPVGWYTGRTSENTRRLVAGHGGVLYDADDYSDDLPFWSTLVERPHLIVPYTLDANDMRFATA
;
A
#
# COMPACT_ATOMS: atom_id res chain seq x y z
N MET A 1 18.78 -11.27 -12.37
CA MET A 1 17.97 -10.71 -13.47
C MET A 1 17.35 -11.76 -14.38
N THR A 2 17.59 -13.07 -14.22
CA THR A 2 17.02 -14.07 -15.15
C THR A 2 15.55 -14.38 -14.90
N GLY A 3 15.02 -14.13 -13.69
CA GLY A 3 13.65 -14.52 -13.32
C GLY A 3 13.38 -15.99 -13.65
N TYR A 4 12.23 -16.27 -14.25
CA TYR A 4 11.91 -17.59 -14.79
C TYR A 4 12.62 -17.98 -16.09
N ALA A 5 13.46 -17.10 -16.66
CA ALA A 5 14.26 -17.35 -17.86
C ALA A 5 13.44 -17.89 -19.06
N GLY A 6 12.26 -17.31 -19.28
CA GLY A 6 11.34 -17.71 -20.35
C GLY A 6 10.59 -19.02 -20.11
N ASN A 7 10.74 -19.63 -18.93
CA ASN A 7 10.08 -20.87 -18.54
C ASN A 7 9.24 -20.66 -17.25
N PRO A 8 8.20 -19.79 -17.29
CA PRO A 8 7.36 -19.55 -16.12
C PRO A 8 6.64 -20.84 -15.69
N PRO A 9 6.44 -21.05 -14.38
CA PRO A 9 5.68 -22.18 -13.88
C PRO A 9 4.22 -22.09 -14.32
N LEU A 10 3.56 -23.25 -14.43
CA LEU A 10 2.10 -23.28 -14.56
C LEU A 10 1.48 -22.90 -13.22
N ALA A 11 0.86 -21.73 -13.15
CA ALA A 11 0.27 -21.22 -11.91
C ALA A 11 -0.92 -22.07 -11.41
N ASN A 12 -1.60 -22.79 -12.30
CA ASN A 12 -2.72 -23.68 -11.98
C ASN A 12 -3.81 -22.99 -11.13
N TRP A 13 -4.24 -21.81 -11.56
CA TRP A 13 -5.23 -21.02 -10.84
C TRP A 13 -6.54 -21.80 -10.59
N PRO A 14 -7.23 -21.52 -9.47
CA PRO A 14 -8.49 -22.19 -9.14
C PRO A 14 -9.51 -22.15 -10.28
N GLY A 15 -10.27 -23.24 -10.43
CA GLY A 15 -11.30 -23.35 -11.47
C GLY A 15 -10.76 -23.38 -12.91
N GLY A 16 -9.45 -23.55 -13.11
CA GLY A 16 -8.83 -23.51 -14.43
C GLY A 16 -8.81 -22.11 -15.04
N ALA A 17 -8.81 -21.07 -14.20
CA ALA A 17 -8.77 -19.69 -14.65
C ALA A 17 -7.52 -19.42 -15.50
N ARG A 18 -7.71 -18.67 -16.59
CA ARG A 18 -6.62 -18.30 -17.52
C ARG A 18 -5.78 -17.14 -17.01
N VAL A 19 -6.34 -16.34 -16.10
CA VAL A 19 -5.72 -15.17 -15.48
C VAL A 19 -6.30 -15.03 -14.07
N ALA A 20 -5.45 -14.63 -13.13
CA ALA A 20 -5.89 -14.14 -11.83
C ALA A 20 -5.84 -12.61 -11.87
N VAL A 21 -6.94 -11.95 -11.54
CA VAL A 21 -7.02 -10.48 -11.48
C VAL A 21 -7.15 -10.11 -10.01
N GLN A 22 -6.24 -9.27 -9.53
CA GLN A 22 -6.21 -8.77 -8.17
C GLN A 22 -6.37 -7.26 -8.22
N PHE A 23 -7.44 -6.74 -7.59
CA PHE A 23 -7.74 -5.32 -7.54
C PHE A 23 -7.22 -4.74 -6.22
N VAL A 24 -6.36 -3.73 -6.30
CA VAL A 24 -5.85 -3.01 -5.15
C VAL A 24 -6.58 -1.68 -4.99
N LEU A 25 -7.05 -1.39 -3.79
CA LEU A 25 -7.47 -0.06 -3.38
C LEU A 25 -6.47 0.49 -2.35
N ASN A 26 -5.72 1.53 -2.71
CA ASN A 26 -4.88 2.23 -1.74
C ASN A 26 -5.75 3.11 -0.84
N TYR A 27 -5.44 3.16 0.45
CA TYR A 27 -6.06 4.07 1.41
C TYR A 27 -4.95 4.81 2.16
N GLU A 28 -4.68 6.02 1.69
CA GLU A 28 -3.51 6.82 2.04
C GLU A 28 -3.90 8.15 2.71
N GLU A 29 -5.15 8.55 2.54
CA GLU A 29 -5.66 9.88 2.85
C GLU A 29 -5.81 10.10 4.37
N GLY A 30 -5.02 11.04 4.88
CA GLY A 30 -4.75 11.27 6.30
C GLY A 30 -3.41 10.70 6.78
N GLY A 31 -2.66 10.00 5.92
CA GLY A 31 -1.33 9.45 6.21
C GLY A 31 -0.20 10.10 5.40
N GLU A 32 -0.52 10.96 4.43
CA GLU A 32 0.38 11.68 3.54
C GLU A 32 1.26 12.72 4.25
N SER A 33 2.17 13.36 3.50
CA SER A 33 3.08 14.38 4.04
C SER A 33 2.31 15.63 4.46
N CYS A 34 2.36 15.98 5.74
CA CYS A 34 1.73 17.19 6.27
C CYS A 34 2.46 17.67 7.52
N VAL A 35 2.61 18.98 7.67
CA VAL A 35 3.23 19.57 8.87
C VAL A 35 2.46 19.24 10.16
N LEU A 36 1.16 18.92 10.06
CA LEU A 36 0.34 18.44 11.19
C LEU A 36 0.72 17.02 11.63
N HIS A 37 1.41 16.26 10.78
CA HIS A 37 1.91 14.92 11.06
C HIS A 37 3.38 14.94 11.52
N GLY A 38 3.99 16.13 11.63
CA GLY A 38 5.39 16.32 12.00
C GLY A 38 6.37 16.33 10.83
N ASP A 39 5.88 16.33 9.57
CA ASP A 39 6.74 16.39 8.40
C ASP A 39 7.24 17.81 8.12
N GLY A 40 8.37 17.92 7.40
CA GLY A 40 8.99 19.22 7.09
C GLY A 40 8.20 20.08 6.10
N ALA A 41 7.37 19.48 5.24
CA ALA A 41 6.64 20.17 4.20
C ALA A 41 5.31 19.48 3.85
N SER A 42 4.48 20.17 3.07
CA SER A 42 3.24 19.63 2.52
C SER A 42 3.46 18.58 1.43
N GLU A 43 2.48 17.68 1.24
CA GLU A 43 2.43 16.72 0.14
C GLU A 43 2.49 17.38 -1.24
N THR A 44 3.00 16.61 -2.20
CA THR A 44 3.22 17.01 -3.61
C THR A 44 2.82 15.93 -4.60
N PHE A 45 2.72 14.68 -4.16
CA PHE A 45 2.52 13.53 -5.02
C PHE A 45 1.03 13.18 -5.16
N LEU A 46 0.68 12.48 -6.25
CA LEU A 46 -0.66 11.95 -6.57
C LEU A 46 -1.84 12.87 -6.23
N SER A 47 -1.89 14.01 -6.91
CA SER A 47 -3.02 14.93 -6.80
C SER A 47 -3.35 15.56 -8.15
N GLU A 48 -4.47 16.29 -8.19
CA GLU A 48 -4.85 17.10 -9.36
C GLU A 48 -3.90 18.28 -9.62
N ILE A 49 -3.00 18.59 -8.69
CA ILE A 49 -1.99 19.66 -8.83
C ILE A 49 -0.70 19.05 -9.38
N ILE A 50 -0.71 18.68 -10.65
CA ILE A 50 0.45 18.07 -11.32
C ILE A 50 1.64 19.05 -11.26
N GLY A 51 2.76 18.59 -10.71
CA GLY A 51 3.97 19.39 -10.51
C GLY A 51 3.92 20.30 -9.28
N ALA A 52 3.05 20.00 -8.30
CA ALA A 52 3.06 20.68 -7.01
C ALA A 52 4.46 20.70 -6.38
N THR A 53 4.83 21.85 -5.81
CA THR A 53 6.07 22.01 -5.06
C THR A 53 5.77 21.98 -3.56
N PRO A 54 6.67 21.43 -2.73
CA PRO A 54 6.43 21.34 -1.29
C PRO A 54 6.43 22.74 -0.66
N TYR A 55 5.49 23.00 0.24
CA TYR A 55 5.48 24.20 1.07
C TYR A 55 6.19 23.90 2.39
N GLU A 56 7.46 24.34 2.49
CA GLU A 56 8.30 24.12 3.67
C GLU A 56 7.69 24.78 4.92
N GLY A 57 7.55 24.00 5.99
CA GLY A 57 7.03 24.45 7.29
C GLY A 57 5.58 24.96 7.24
N ALA A 58 4.85 24.72 6.16
CA ALA A 58 3.51 25.25 5.94
C ALA A 58 2.55 24.20 5.39
N ARG A 59 1.25 24.48 5.59
CA ARG A 59 0.15 23.69 5.04
C ARG A 59 -0.13 24.08 3.60
N HIS A 60 -0.50 23.09 2.78
CA HIS A 60 -1.01 23.31 1.43
C HIS A 60 -2.50 22.95 1.41
N LEU A 61 -3.37 23.91 1.71
CA LEU A 61 -4.79 23.66 1.93
C LEU A 61 -5.51 23.04 0.72
N SER A 62 -5.12 23.41 -0.50
CA SER A 62 -5.67 22.78 -1.71
C SER A 62 -5.30 21.30 -1.78
N MET A 63 -4.04 20.95 -1.51
CA MET A 63 -3.57 19.55 -1.46
C MET A 63 -4.34 18.76 -0.42
N GLU A 64 -4.45 19.28 0.80
CA GLU A 64 -5.22 18.63 1.88
C GLU A 64 -6.67 18.37 1.46
N SER A 65 -7.35 19.34 0.84
CA SER A 65 -8.73 19.15 0.39
C SER A 65 -8.90 18.12 -0.74
N ILE A 66 -7.86 17.92 -1.56
CA ILE A 66 -7.83 16.87 -2.59
C ILE A 66 -7.73 15.49 -1.93
N TYR A 67 -6.83 15.32 -0.97
CA TYR A 67 -6.73 14.09 -0.18
C TYR A 67 -8.01 13.82 0.62
N GLU A 68 -8.60 14.84 1.24
CA GLU A 68 -9.87 14.70 1.95
C GLU A 68 -11.00 14.17 1.04
N TYR A 69 -11.00 14.47 -0.26
CA TYR A 69 -12.01 13.93 -1.18
C TYR A 69 -11.98 12.39 -1.25
N GLY A 70 -10.79 11.78 -1.25
CA GLY A 70 -10.60 10.34 -1.25
C GLY A 70 -11.26 9.69 -0.04
N ALA A 71 -10.89 10.14 1.17
CA ALA A 71 -11.44 9.63 2.43
C ALA A 71 -12.93 9.95 2.64
N ARG A 72 -13.42 11.10 2.15
CA ARG A 72 -14.79 11.56 2.40
C ARG A 72 -15.81 11.05 1.40
N ALA A 73 -15.41 10.81 0.15
CA ALA A 73 -16.33 10.52 -0.95
C ALA A 73 -15.83 9.44 -1.92
N GLY A 74 -14.56 9.48 -2.31
CA GLY A 74 -13.96 8.54 -3.27
C GLY A 74 -14.09 7.09 -2.80
N VAL A 75 -13.61 6.82 -1.59
CA VAL A 75 -13.57 5.47 -1.00
C VAL A 75 -14.95 4.80 -0.97
N TRP A 76 -15.99 5.50 -0.54
CA TRP A 76 -17.35 4.95 -0.44
C TRP A 76 -17.90 4.55 -1.80
N ARG A 77 -17.67 5.38 -2.82
CA ARG A 77 -18.12 5.10 -4.19
C ARG A 77 -17.45 3.85 -4.76
N ILE A 78 -16.16 3.65 -4.48
CA ILE A 78 -15.42 2.47 -4.94
C ILE A 78 -15.88 1.22 -4.17
N LEU A 79 -16.01 1.31 -2.84
CA LEU A 79 -16.50 0.18 -2.04
C LEU A 79 -17.92 -0.25 -2.44
N ASP A 80 -18.82 0.69 -2.70
CA ASP A 80 -20.16 0.39 -3.22
C ASP A 80 -20.09 -0.30 -4.59
N LEU A 81 -19.23 0.16 -5.50
CA LEU A 81 -19.04 -0.43 -6.84
C LEU A 81 -18.60 -1.90 -6.77
N PHE A 82 -17.64 -2.22 -5.91
CA PHE A 82 -17.09 -3.57 -5.75
C PHE A 82 -18.04 -4.50 -5.00
N ARG A 83 -18.72 -3.99 -3.97
CA ARG A 83 -19.80 -4.69 -3.27
C ARG A 83 -20.92 -5.10 -4.24
N ASP A 84 -21.40 -4.18 -5.07
CA ASP A 84 -22.48 -4.45 -6.03
C ASP A 84 -22.11 -5.53 -7.06
N ARG A 85 -20.81 -5.67 -7.36
CA ARG A 85 -20.28 -6.67 -8.29
C ARG A 85 -19.83 -7.96 -7.61
N GLN A 86 -19.84 -7.99 -6.27
CA GLN A 86 -19.34 -9.12 -5.48
C GLN A 86 -17.89 -9.49 -5.85
N VAL A 87 -17.06 -8.48 -6.09
CA VAL A 87 -15.63 -8.66 -6.40
C VAL A 87 -14.82 -8.24 -5.17
N PRO A 88 -13.93 -9.10 -4.65
CA PRO A 88 -13.10 -8.75 -3.52
C PRO A 88 -11.98 -7.77 -3.91
N LEU A 89 -11.54 -6.98 -2.93
CA LEU A 89 -10.37 -6.10 -3.01
C LEU A 89 -9.30 -6.57 -2.03
N THR A 90 -8.04 -6.25 -2.33
CA THR A 90 -7.01 -6.07 -1.30
C THR A 90 -6.82 -4.57 -1.10
N VAL A 91 -6.90 -4.12 0.15
CA VAL A 91 -6.70 -2.73 0.52
C VAL A 91 -5.25 -2.57 0.98
N PHE A 92 -4.52 -1.65 0.36
CA PHE A 92 -3.22 -1.20 0.84
C PHE A 92 -3.47 -0.01 1.78
N ALA A 93 -3.58 -0.31 3.08
CA ALA A 93 -3.98 0.67 4.08
C ALA A 93 -2.78 1.26 4.82
N VAL A 94 -2.61 2.58 4.73
CA VAL A 94 -1.62 3.31 5.53
C VAL A 94 -2.16 3.40 6.96
N ALA A 95 -1.39 2.93 7.94
CA ALA A 95 -1.91 2.74 9.30
C ALA A 95 -2.38 4.05 9.94
N MET A 96 -1.69 5.17 9.71
CA MET A 96 -2.15 6.49 10.18
C MET A 96 -3.49 6.91 9.54
N ALA A 97 -3.67 6.67 8.24
CA ALA A 97 -4.93 6.98 7.54
C ALA A 97 -6.07 6.10 8.08
N ALA A 98 -5.82 4.81 8.26
CA ALA A 98 -6.75 3.85 8.83
C ALA A 98 -7.20 4.26 10.25
N GLU A 99 -6.27 4.69 11.11
CA GLU A 99 -6.58 5.13 12.47
C GLU A 99 -7.45 6.41 12.50
N ARG A 100 -7.26 7.32 11.54
CA ARG A 100 -8.07 8.54 11.44
C ARG A 100 -9.50 8.27 10.98
N ASN A 101 -9.74 7.17 10.29
CA ASN A 101 -11.06 6.82 9.75
C ASN A 101 -11.38 5.32 9.91
N PRO A 102 -11.57 4.84 11.16
CA PRO A 102 -11.79 3.42 11.42
C PRO A 102 -13.07 2.89 10.77
N GLY A 103 -14.08 3.74 10.53
CA GLY A 103 -15.32 3.33 9.88
C GLY A 103 -15.15 2.86 8.43
N VAL A 104 -14.12 3.34 7.71
CA VAL A 104 -13.77 2.82 6.37
C VAL A 104 -13.18 1.40 6.48
N ILE A 105 -12.33 1.15 7.48
CA ILE A 105 -11.76 -0.17 7.73
C ILE A 105 -12.85 -1.16 8.13
N GLU A 106 -13.75 -0.77 9.03
CA GLU A 106 -14.92 -1.59 9.42
C GLU A 106 -15.76 -1.97 8.19
N ARG A 107 -15.97 -1.03 7.26
CA ARG A 107 -16.69 -1.27 6.01
C ARG A 107 -15.97 -2.29 5.12
N MET A 108 -14.66 -2.14 4.94
CA MET A 108 -13.84 -3.05 4.13
C MET A 108 -13.84 -4.47 4.70
N LEU A 109 -13.72 -4.62 6.02
CA LEU A 109 -13.79 -5.93 6.69
C LEU A 109 -15.18 -6.57 6.58
N THR A 110 -16.24 -5.77 6.71
CA THR A 110 -17.62 -6.25 6.54
C THR A 110 -17.86 -6.78 5.12
N ASP A 111 -17.19 -6.21 4.12
CA ASP A 111 -17.26 -6.63 2.72
C ASP A 111 -16.21 -7.71 2.37
N GLU A 112 -15.58 -8.31 3.38
CA GLU A 112 -14.58 -9.39 3.25
C GLU A 112 -13.39 -9.03 2.35
N HIS A 113 -13.01 -7.74 2.34
CA HIS A 113 -11.78 -7.30 1.69
C HIS A 113 -10.56 -7.59 2.57
N GLU A 114 -9.46 -7.96 1.94
CA GLU A 114 -8.18 -8.11 2.64
C GLU A 114 -7.63 -6.73 3.01
N ILE A 115 -7.10 -6.58 4.23
CA ILE A 115 -6.32 -5.40 4.63
C ILE A 115 -4.84 -5.78 4.68
N ALA A 116 -4.05 -5.28 3.73
CA ALA A 116 -2.60 -5.35 3.75
C ALA A 116 -2.01 -4.03 4.27
N SER A 117 -0.83 -4.12 4.89
CA SER A 117 -0.15 -2.94 5.41
C SER A 117 0.44 -2.12 4.26
N HIS A 118 0.10 -0.83 4.21
CA HIS A 118 0.77 0.16 3.36
C HIS A 118 1.77 1.05 4.14
N GLY A 119 2.34 0.50 5.23
CA GLY A 119 3.22 1.22 6.14
C GLY A 119 2.50 2.14 7.12
N LEU A 120 3.27 2.76 8.02
CA LEU A 120 2.70 3.69 9.03
C LEU A 120 2.26 5.01 8.39
N ARG A 121 3.10 5.50 7.48
CA ARG A 121 3.04 6.81 6.83
C ARG A 121 3.17 6.63 5.34
N TRP A 122 2.45 7.45 4.58
CA TRP A 122 2.61 7.52 3.14
C TRP A 122 3.67 8.57 2.77
N ILE A 123 4.93 8.21 2.94
CA ILE A 123 6.10 9.06 2.65
C ILE A 123 7.12 8.32 1.78
N ASN A 124 8.14 9.03 1.31
CA ASN A 124 9.28 8.39 0.67
C ASN A 124 10.24 7.83 1.74
N TYR A 125 10.42 6.51 1.78
CA TYR A 125 11.33 5.86 2.72
C TYR A 125 12.80 5.87 2.25
N HIS A 126 13.09 6.34 1.04
CA HIS A 126 14.47 6.48 0.58
C HIS A 126 15.28 7.38 1.53
N GLY A 127 16.38 6.84 2.07
CA GLY A 127 17.25 7.53 3.00
C GLY A 127 16.75 7.61 4.45
N VAL A 128 15.57 7.04 4.76
CA VAL A 128 15.13 6.88 6.15
C VAL A 128 16.06 5.89 6.86
N ALA A 129 16.45 6.21 8.10
CA ALA A 129 17.30 5.33 8.89
C ALA A 129 16.59 4.00 9.19
N GLU A 130 17.31 2.87 9.09
CA GLU A 130 16.73 1.53 9.29
C GLU A 130 15.99 1.38 10.63
N GLU A 131 16.52 1.97 11.71
CA GLU A 131 15.89 1.94 13.03
C GLU A 131 14.50 2.62 13.01
N THR A 132 14.41 3.78 12.35
CA THR A 132 13.16 4.53 12.19
C THR A 132 12.16 3.76 11.33
N GLU A 133 12.62 3.21 10.20
CA GLU A 133 11.76 2.41 9.32
C GLU A 133 11.25 1.15 10.01
N ARG A 134 12.10 0.47 10.79
CA ARG A 134 11.70 -0.68 11.60
C ARG A 134 10.65 -0.31 12.66
N ALA A 135 10.83 0.84 13.32
CA ALA A 135 9.85 1.35 14.28
C ALA A 135 8.50 1.66 13.59
N HIS A 136 8.53 2.32 12.43
CA HIS A 136 7.32 2.55 11.63
C HIS A 136 6.64 1.24 11.22
N MET A 137 7.41 0.22 10.83
CA MET A 137 6.86 -1.09 10.49
C MET A 137 6.13 -1.72 11.69
N GLN A 138 6.76 -1.72 12.87
CA GLN A 138 6.17 -2.27 14.09
C GLN A 138 4.88 -1.53 14.47
N GLU A 139 4.90 -0.19 14.47
CA GLU A 139 3.74 0.62 14.82
C GLU A 139 2.59 0.43 13.82
N ALA A 140 2.90 0.34 12.52
CA ALA A 140 1.89 0.05 11.49
C ALA A 140 1.20 -1.31 11.73
N MET A 141 1.99 -2.34 12.01
CA MET A 141 1.48 -3.67 12.32
C MET A 141 0.59 -3.65 13.56
N GLU A 142 0.99 -2.95 14.62
CA GLU A 142 0.22 -2.83 15.87
C GLU A 142 -1.12 -2.12 15.65
N ILE A 143 -1.12 -0.99 14.95
CA ILE A 143 -2.33 -0.21 14.64
C ILE A 143 -3.29 -1.05 13.79
N LEU A 144 -2.81 -1.62 12.69
CA LEU A 144 -3.65 -2.40 11.79
C LEU A 144 -4.17 -3.69 12.46
N THR A 145 -3.35 -4.36 13.27
CA THR A 145 -3.82 -5.52 14.07
C THR A 145 -4.95 -5.12 15.01
N ARG A 146 -4.83 -3.98 15.70
CA ARG A 146 -5.88 -3.49 16.60
C ARG A 146 -7.16 -3.12 15.87
N LEU A 147 -7.06 -2.52 14.68
CA LEU A 147 -8.23 -2.11 13.89
C LEU A 147 -8.91 -3.31 13.20
N CYS A 148 -8.14 -4.28 12.71
CA CYS A 148 -8.65 -5.40 11.94
C CYS A 148 -8.99 -6.63 12.78
N GLY A 149 -8.48 -6.70 14.01
CA GLY A 149 -8.60 -7.88 14.89
C GLY A 149 -7.57 -8.97 14.60
N GLU A 150 -6.91 -8.92 13.45
CA GLU A 150 -5.81 -9.79 13.06
C GLU A 150 -4.69 -8.98 12.37
N ALA A 151 -3.46 -9.49 12.44
CA ALA A 151 -2.32 -8.81 11.85
C ALA A 151 -2.33 -8.95 10.32
N PRO A 152 -2.03 -7.87 9.56
CA PRO A 152 -1.99 -7.95 8.10
C PRO A 152 -0.88 -8.89 7.66
N VAL A 153 -1.19 -9.73 6.67
CA VAL A 153 -0.23 -10.73 6.13
C VAL A 153 0.42 -10.26 4.83
N GLY A 154 -0.05 -9.17 4.24
CA GLY A 154 0.54 -8.51 3.09
C GLY A 154 1.22 -7.19 3.47
N TRP A 155 2.29 -6.83 2.75
CA TRP A 155 2.98 -5.55 2.90
C TRP A 155 3.30 -4.91 1.55
N TYR A 156 3.12 -3.59 1.48
CA TYR A 156 3.58 -2.76 0.37
C TYR A 156 4.00 -1.39 0.90
N THR A 157 5.18 -0.88 0.58
CA THR A 157 5.57 0.51 0.91
C THR A 157 5.46 1.44 -0.30
N GLY A 158 5.67 0.92 -1.51
CA GLY A 158 5.74 1.68 -2.74
C GLY A 158 7.05 2.46 -2.87
N ARG A 159 7.18 3.57 -2.15
CA ARG A 159 8.40 4.41 -2.15
C ARG A 159 9.40 3.89 -1.12
N THR A 160 10.01 2.75 -1.44
CA THR A 160 10.87 1.97 -0.53
C THR A 160 12.21 2.62 -0.20
N SER A 161 12.82 2.14 0.89
CA SER A 161 14.26 2.25 1.17
C SER A 161 15.01 1.00 0.65
N GLU A 162 16.33 0.99 0.76
CA GLU A 162 17.16 -0.20 0.48
C GLU A 162 16.94 -1.34 1.50
N ASN A 163 16.34 -1.03 2.66
CA ASN A 163 16.12 -1.96 3.75
C ASN A 163 14.71 -2.56 3.76
N THR A 164 13.72 -1.88 3.18
CA THR A 164 12.28 -2.20 3.33
C THR A 164 11.98 -3.69 3.19
N ARG A 165 12.34 -4.30 2.05
CA ARG A 165 11.98 -5.70 1.78
C ARG A 165 12.70 -6.68 2.70
N ARG A 166 13.93 -6.37 3.14
CA ARG A 166 14.65 -7.19 4.14
C ARG A 166 13.98 -7.08 5.51
N LEU A 167 13.51 -5.89 5.90
CA LEU A 167 12.78 -5.69 7.15
C LEU A 167 11.47 -6.49 7.15
N VAL A 168 10.72 -6.40 6.06
CA VAL A 168 9.44 -7.09 5.85
C VAL A 168 9.62 -8.61 5.86
N ALA A 169 10.51 -9.14 5.02
CA ALA A 169 10.80 -10.57 4.98
C ALA A 169 11.36 -11.11 6.32
N GLY A 170 12.04 -10.25 7.09
CA GLY A 170 12.56 -10.56 8.41
C GLY A 170 11.52 -10.47 9.55
N HIS A 171 10.33 -9.91 9.32
CA HIS A 171 9.30 -9.73 10.36
C HIS A 171 8.75 -11.07 10.88
N GLY A 172 8.64 -12.08 10.00
CA GLY A 172 8.17 -13.43 10.34
C GLY A 172 6.64 -13.61 10.38
N GLY A 173 5.86 -12.52 10.39
CA GLY A 173 4.39 -12.55 10.31
C GLY A 173 3.80 -12.14 8.95
N VAL A 174 4.62 -11.59 8.05
CA VAL A 174 4.18 -11.17 6.70
C VAL A 174 4.37 -12.36 5.75
N LEU A 175 3.32 -12.75 5.03
CA LEU A 175 3.33 -13.85 4.07
C LEU A 175 3.84 -13.42 2.69
N TYR A 176 3.54 -12.19 2.27
CA TYR A 176 4.00 -11.66 0.99
C TYR A 176 4.30 -10.15 1.04
N ASP A 177 5.19 -9.70 0.17
CA ASP A 177 5.31 -8.26 -0.16
C ASP A 177 5.06 -8.00 -1.64
N ALA A 178 4.60 -6.78 -1.93
CA ALA A 178 4.29 -6.30 -3.28
C ALA A 178 5.23 -5.19 -3.77
N ASP A 179 6.35 -4.96 -3.08
CA ASP A 179 7.36 -3.95 -3.42
C ASP A 179 8.29 -4.44 -4.56
N ASP A 180 7.68 -4.97 -5.61
CA ASP A 180 8.34 -5.48 -6.82
C ASP A 180 7.43 -5.29 -8.02
N TYR A 181 8.00 -4.99 -9.18
CA TYR A 181 7.27 -4.70 -10.42
C TYR A 181 7.85 -5.49 -11.60
N SER A 182 8.56 -6.59 -11.34
CA SER A 182 9.49 -7.20 -12.30
C SER A 182 9.04 -8.53 -12.92
N ASP A 183 7.85 -9.03 -12.59
CA ASP A 183 7.34 -10.29 -13.15
C ASP A 183 5.80 -10.28 -13.21
N ASP A 184 5.23 -11.17 -14.04
CA ASP A 184 3.78 -11.36 -14.20
C ASP A 184 3.22 -12.43 -13.24
N LEU A 185 4.10 -13.11 -12.50
CA LEU A 185 3.77 -14.19 -11.56
C LEU A 185 4.44 -14.00 -10.20
N PRO A 186 3.80 -14.48 -9.10
CA PRO A 186 4.44 -14.52 -7.80
C PRO A 186 5.67 -15.42 -7.77
N PHE A 187 6.74 -14.98 -7.11
CA PHE A 187 8.00 -15.72 -7.00
C PHE A 187 8.59 -15.65 -5.59
N TRP A 188 9.52 -16.56 -5.27
CA TRP A 188 10.18 -16.59 -3.98
C TRP A 188 11.48 -15.79 -4.01
N SER A 189 11.60 -14.81 -3.11
CA SER A 189 12.82 -14.06 -2.84
C SER A 189 13.66 -14.76 -1.78
N THR A 190 14.98 -14.69 -1.90
CA THR A 190 15.96 -15.23 -0.95
C THR A 190 16.79 -14.13 -0.29
N LEU A 191 16.24 -12.92 -0.15
CA LEU A 191 16.91 -11.80 0.53
C LEU A 191 17.19 -12.08 2.00
N VAL A 192 16.44 -13.00 2.62
CA VAL A 192 16.65 -13.50 3.97
C VAL A 192 16.71 -15.04 3.95
N GLU A 193 17.11 -15.67 5.05
CA GLU A 193 17.34 -17.12 5.13
C GLU A 193 16.09 -17.94 4.78
N ARG A 194 14.92 -17.54 5.30
CA ARG A 194 13.64 -18.13 4.92
C ARG A 194 13.14 -17.46 3.63
N PRO A 195 12.87 -18.21 2.55
CA PRO A 195 12.30 -17.63 1.34
C PRO A 195 11.00 -16.87 1.63
N HIS A 196 10.85 -15.71 1.02
CA HIS A 196 9.71 -14.81 1.21
C HIS A 196 8.96 -14.61 -0.11
N LEU A 197 7.63 -14.66 -0.08
CA LEU A 197 6.82 -14.62 -1.30
C LEU A 197 6.70 -13.18 -1.80
N ILE A 198 6.96 -12.99 -3.08
CA ILE A 198 6.77 -11.73 -3.78
C ILE A 198 5.53 -11.88 -4.64
N VAL A 199 4.58 -10.96 -4.51
CA VAL A 199 3.42 -10.84 -5.39
C VAL A 199 3.56 -9.49 -6.10
N PRO A 200 4.16 -9.44 -7.30
CA PRO A 200 4.49 -8.17 -7.95
C PRO A 200 3.26 -7.27 -8.15
N TYR A 201 3.45 -5.97 -7.94
CA TYR A 201 2.46 -4.93 -8.17
C TYR A 201 2.72 -4.21 -9.51
N THR A 202 1.99 -3.12 -9.76
CA THR A 202 2.02 -2.37 -11.02
C THR A 202 2.10 -0.86 -10.78
N LEU A 203 2.90 -0.19 -11.61
CA LEU A 203 2.91 1.28 -11.75
C LEU A 203 2.33 1.74 -13.09
N ASP A 204 2.07 0.82 -14.03
CA ASP A 204 1.54 1.11 -15.36
C ASP A 204 0.02 0.89 -15.44
N ALA A 205 -0.48 -0.27 -14.99
CA ALA A 205 -1.91 -0.55 -14.82
C ALA A 205 -2.43 0.01 -13.49
N ASN A 206 -2.17 1.31 -13.28
CA ASN A 206 -2.39 2.02 -12.03
C ASN A 206 -3.03 3.38 -12.32
N ASP A 207 -4.05 3.76 -11.56
CA ASP A 207 -4.75 5.05 -11.74
C ASP A 207 -3.91 6.25 -11.30
N MET A 208 -2.82 6.04 -10.57
CA MET A 208 -1.79 7.05 -10.30
C MET A 208 -1.34 7.78 -11.58
N ARG A 209 -1.46 7.12 -12.74
CA ARG A 209 -1.12 7.67 -14.05
C ARG A 209 -1.98 8.85 -14.49
N PHE A 210 -3.16 9.04 -13.89
CA PHE A 210 -3.94 10.27 -14.08
C PHE A 210 -3.28 11.50 -13.43
N ALA A 211 -2.42 11.28 -12.43
CA ALA A 211 -1.75 12.33 -11.67
C ALA A 211 -0.23 12.44 -11.96
N THR A 212 0.27 11.75 -12.99
CA THR A 212 1.67 11.80 -13.45
C THR A 212 1.75 12.34 -14.87
N ALA A 213 2.63 13.32 -15.11
CA ALA A 213 2.91 13.85 -16.45
C ALA A 213 3.69 12.88 -17.35
#